data_AF-A0A1Y5FAL2-F1
#
_entry.id   AF-A0A1Y5FAL2-F1
#
_cell.length_a   1.000
_cell.length_b   1.000
_cell.length_c   1.000
_cell.angle_alpha   90.00
_cell.angle_beta   90.00
_cell.angle_gamma   90.00
#
_symmetry.space_group_name_H-M   'P 1'
#
loop_
_entity.id
_entity.type
_entity.pdbx_description
1 polymer ?
#
loop_
_entity_poly.entity_id
_entity_poly.type
_entity_poly.pdbx_seq_one_letter_code
_entity_poly.pdbx_strand_id
1 'polypeptide(L)'
;MNRNILIFIFTLGFTFSCKPPEVTQKVHLQKLGQNDKIEGPGEELKEEDWINEMSGLSKDYSTFPSSEDIKNRINSYVTSSDGCPQYYDNTNPNKSMNPAAKGARMLLATMFQSCAAIDNVIGPSTPNLKGVDSARSYGKQKGVSGGKLRRIYSSKSYINSHIVLSKLAKDPNYPAKGCKSMLDKPPVYGYGSRTGVSKSGGVKLFKGGSGVAKTSSPASGIDCSAFISTALGSQGLKVTTAAGPFTSNTTRSFHALTKQKNSCLKKASFEGDETIKAGDMLNVAGSHIVMIDGVGADPLGINKHATAGTCNSINVADFDFTFIHSGALKNSYGPSRVHISTYANGPGTMFNSLRQIALKTCLSKVKGKTGKVSTASLTTNSRFSLIRHQSDKPSCRSKKRVKLEGESCVKQCLEQEGQTT
;
A
#
# COMPACT_ATOMS: atom_id res chain seq x y z
N MET A 1 37.25 51.58 40.57
CA MET A 1 36.26 51.64 39.46
C MET A 1 36.31 50.32 38.71
N ASN A 2 35.28 49.47 38.80
CA ASN A 2 35.14 48.28 37.96
C ASN A 2 33.70 48.22 37.44
N ARG A 3 33.53 48.05 36.13
CA ARG A 3 32.22 48.04 35.46
C ARG A 3 31.62 46.64 35.47
N ASN A 4 30.41 46.51 36.03
CA ASN A 4 29.58 45.33 35.80
C ASN A 4 29.09 45.34 34.34
N ILE A 5 29.29 44.22 33.63
CA ILE A 5 28.67 43.97 32.32
C ILE A 5 27.56 42.94 32.54
N LEU A 6 26.31 43.41 32.46
CA LEU A 6 25.13 42.54 32.48
C LEU A 6 24.84 42.07 31.05
N ILE A 7 24.92 40.76 30.79
CA ILE A 7 24.57 40.19 29.49
C ILE A 7 23.09 39.77 29.52
N PHE A 8 22.24 40.54 28.83
CA PHE A 8 20.87 40.13 28.55
C PHE A 8 20.83 39.15 27.37
N ILE A 9 20.38 37.92 27.62
CA ILE A 9 20.07 36.94 26.56
C ILE A 9 18.61 37.15 26.17
N PHE A 10 18.38 37.69 24.96
CA PHE A 10 17.05 37.77 24.35
C PHE A 10 16.68 36.45 23.70
N THR A 11 15.83 35.66 24.35
CA THR A 11 15.26 34.44 23.76
C THR A 11 14.12 34.80 22.80
N LEU A 12 14.41 34.84 21.50
CA LEU A 12 13.39 35.04 20.44
C LEU A 12 12.48 33.81 20.33
N GLY A 13 11.36 33.83 21.05
CA GLY A 13 10.31 32.83 20.94
C GLY A 13 9.51 32.97 19.65
N PHE A 14 9.85 32.18 18.63
CA PHE A 14 9.03 32.06 17.42
C PHE A 14 7.77 31.23 17.70
N THR A 15 6.69 31.90 18.11
CA THR A 15 5.35 31.29 18.15
C THR A 15 4.73 31.29 16.76
N PHE A 16 4.69 30.14 16.09
CA PHE A 16 3.90 29.96 14.87
C PHE A 16 2.41 29.94 15.19
N SER A 17 1.78 31.12 15.19
CA SER A 17 0.34 31.29 15.36
C SER A 17 -0.38 31.08 14.04
N CYS A 18 -0.85 29.86 13.77
CA CYS A 18 -1.75 29.57 12.66
C CYS A 18 -3.16 30.11 12.97
N LYS A 19 -3.39 31.41 12.79
CA LYS A 19 -4.76 31.93 12.59
C LYS A 19 -5.21 31.53 11.18
N PRO A 20 -6.35 30.84 11.01
CA PRO A 20 -6.93 30.64 9.68
C PRO A 20 -7.35 32.01 9.10
N PRO A 21 -7.29 32.20 7.77
CA PRO A 21 -7.82 33.40 7.14
C PRO A 21 -9.33 33.45 7.33
N GLU A 22 -9.85 34.62 7.68
CA GLU A 22 -11.28 34.86 7.85
C GLU A 22 -11.93 34.99 6.47
N VAL A 23 -12.44 33.87 5.93
CA VAL A 23 -13.08 33.86 4.61
C VAL A 23 -14.53 34.30 4.72
N THR A 24 -14.76 35.61 4.71
CA THR A 24 -16.09 36.17 4.46
C THR A 24 -16.44 36.11 2.97
N GLN A 25 -17.09 35.02 2.54
CA GLN A 25 -17.95 35.05 1.36
C GLN A 25 -19.42 34.99 1.78
N LYS A 26 -20.11 36.12 1.68
CA LYS A 26 -21.57 36.19 1.77
C LYS A 26 -22.16 35.62 0.48
N VAL A 27 -22.53 34.35 0.48
CA VAL A 27 -23.44 33.82 -0.55
C VAL A 27 -24.84 34.36 -0.25
N HIS A 28 -25.35 35.21 -1.13
CA HIS A 28 -26.66 35.84 -0.97
C HIS A 28 -27.76 34.87 -1.42
N LEU A 29 -28.21 34.00 -0.51
CA LEU A 29 -29.39 33.16 -0.74
C LEU A 29 -30.65 34.02 -0.71
N GLN A 30 -31.18 34.36 -1.88
CA GLN A 30 -32.53 34.90 -2.00
C GLN A 30 -33.57 33.81 -1.68
N LYS A 31 -34.67 34.24 -1.05
CA LYS A 31 -35.72 33.38 -0.54
C LYS A 31 -36.49 32.71 -1.68
N LEU A 32 -36.72 31.40 -1.56
CA LEU A 32 -37.92 30.76 -2.09
C LEU A 32 -38.89 30.50 -0.93
N GLY A 33 -40.14 30.92 -1.13
CA GLY A 33 -41.21 30.88 -0.13
C GLY A 33 -41.81 29.48 0.05
N GLN A 34 -42.69 29.37 1.05
CA GLN A 34 -43.26 28.10 1.53
C GLN A 34 -44.44 27.60 0.69
N ASN A 35 -44.65 26.28 0.77
CA ASN A 35 -45.77 25.47 0.22
C ASN A 35 -45.65 25.25 -1.31
N ASP A 36 -45.46 24.03 -1.84
CA ASP A 36 -46.01 22.73 -1.40
C ASP A 36 -45.02 21.52 -1.42
N LYS A 37 -45.57 20.36 -1.04
CA LYS A 37 -45.01 18.98 -1.07
C LYS A 37 -45.20 18.35 -2.47
N ILE A 38 -44.50 17.31 -2.94
CA ILE A 38 -43.35 16.45 -2.55
C ILE A 38 -42.90 15.73 -3.87
N GLU A 39 -41.71 15.15 -4.09
CA GLU A 39 -40.64 14.69 -3.20
C GLU A 39 -39.27 15.36 -3.50
N GLY A 40 -38.22 14.63 -3.93
CA GLY A 40 -36.85 15.15 -4.09
C GLY A 40 -36.13 14.77 -5.41
N PRO A 41 -35.33 15.69 -6.00
CA PRO A 41 -34.54 15.43 -7.20
C PRO A 41 -33.05 15.22 -6.85
N GLY A 42 -32.58 13.98 -6.93
CA GLY A 42 -31.19 13.70 -7.29
C GLY A 42 -31.19 13.30 -8.76
N GLU A 43 -31.00 14.26 -9.67
CA GLU A 43 -31.05 13.99 -11.11
C GLU A 43 -30.02 12.92 -11.49
N GLU A 44 -30.52 11.77 -11.92
CA GLU A 44 -29.73 10.75 -12.58
C GLU A 44 -29.33 11.31 -13.95
N LEU A 45 -28.03 11.57 -14.14
CA LEU A 45 -27.48 12.02 -15.43
C LEU A 45 -27.97 11.09 -16.52
N LYS A 46 -28.81 11.61 -17.42
CA LYS A 46 -29.44 10.77 -18.44
C LYS A 46 -28.36 10.29 -19.40
N GLU A 47 -28.52 9.07 -19.88
CA GLU A 47 -27.62 8.50 -20.90
C GLU A 47 -27.58 9.40 -22.15
N GLU A 48 -28.71 10.06 -22.44
CA GLU A 48 -28.88 11.12 -23.45
C GLU A 48 -27.93 12.32 -23.25
N ASP A 49 -27.73 12.80 -22.01
CA ASP A 49 -26.84 13.93 -21.71
C ASP A 49 -25.37 13.52 -21.92
N TRP A 50 -25.01 12.30 -21.50
CA TRP A 50 -23.67 11.76 -21.71
C TRP A 50 -23.36 11.52 -23.20
N ILE A 51 -24.35 11.05 -23.97
CA ILE A 51 -24.25 10.90 -25.42
C ILE A 51 -24.15 12.26 -26.11
N ASN A 52 -24.90 13.28 -25.67
CA ASN A 52 -24.84 14.63 -26.22
C ASN A 52 -23.53 15.37 -25.87
N GLU A 53 -22.96 15.17 -24.68
CA GLU A 53 -21.62 15.71 -24.36
C GLU A 53 -20.51 15.02 -25.18
N MET A 54 -20.61 13.70 -25.39
CA MET A 54 -19.63 12.95 -26.18
C MET A 54 -19.77 13.21 -27.69
N SER A 55 -20.98 13.46 -28.19
CA SER A 55 -21.20 13.83 -29.58
C SER A 55 -20.50 15.17 -29.89
N GLY A 56 -20.53 16.15 -28.98
CA GLY A 56 -19.81 17.42 -29.10
C GLY A 56 -18.28 17.33 -29.17
N LEU A 57 -17.69 16.17 -28.82
CA LEU A 57 -16.26 15.87 -29.00
C LEU A 57 -15.95 15.18 -30.34
N SER A 58 -16.95 14.95 -31.19
CA SER A 58 -16.83 14.33 -32.51
C SER A 58 -17.57 15.16 -33.56
N LYS A 59 -17.15 15.14 -34.82
CA LYS A 59 -18.00 15.68 -35.90
C LYS A 59 -18.93 14.56 -36.38
N ASP A 60 -20.13 14.49 -35.81
CA ASP A 60 -21.15 13.48 -36.16
C ASP A 60 -20.59 12.05 -36.19
N TYR A 61 -19.76 11.69 -35.20
CA TYR A 61 -19.02 10.42 -35.11
C TYR A 61 -18.06 10.09 -36.27
N SER A 62 -17.91 10.97 -37.27
CA SER A 62 -17.00 10.79 -38.43
C SER A 62 -15.51 10.94 -38.09
N THR A 63 -15.20 11.58 -36.97
CA THR A 63 -13.84 11.76 -36.44
C THR A 63 -13.79 11.48 -34.94
N PHE A 64 -12.92 10.57 -34.51
CA PHE A 64 -12.61 10.39 -33.09
C PHE A 64 -11.82 11.59 -32.55
N PRO A 65 -12.14 12.14 -31.36
CA PRO A 65 -11.35 13.18 -30.72
C PRO A 65 -9.90 12.72 -30.49
N SER A 66 -8.94 13.65 -30.55
CA SER A 66 -7.56 13.29 -30.30
C SER A 66 -7.34 12.92 -28.83
N SER A 67 -6.26 12.17 -28.56
CA SER A 67 -5.90 11.83 -27.18
C SER A 67 -5.58 13.06 -26.31
N GLU A 68 -5.32 14.23 -26.92
CA GLU A 68 -5.06 15.47 -26.20
C GLU A 68 -6.37 16.23 -25.89
N ASP A 69 -7.38 16.16 -26.76
CA ASP A 69 -8.70 16.77 -26.52
C ASP A 69 -9.42 16.10 -25.34
N ILE A 70 -9.43 14.76 -25.34
CA ILE A 70 -9.95 13.95 -24.23
C ILE A 70 -9.21 14.29 -22.92
N LYS A 71 -7.89 14.45 -23.00
CA LYS A 71 -7.02 14.70 -21.84
C LYS A 71 -7.19 16.10 -21.27
N ASN A 72 -7.36 17.12 -22.11
CA ASN A 72 -7.67 18.47 -21.68
C ASN A 72 -9.07 18.55 -21.04
N ARG A 73 -10.07 17.86 -21.60
CA ARG A 73 -11.42 17.77 -21.01
C ARG A 73 -11.44 17.00 -19.69
N ILE A 74 -10.61 15.96 -19.50
CA ILE A 74 -10.46 15.30 -18.20
C ILE A 74 -9.80 16.23 -17.18
N ASN A 75 -8.76 16.97 -17.56
CA ASN A 75 -8.04 17.86 -16.66
C ASN A 75 -8.93 19.00 -16.12
N SER A 76 -9.93 19.48 -16.88
CA SER A 76 -10.86 20.53 -16.39
C SER A 76 -11.77 20.09 -15.23
N TYR A 77 -11.89 18.79 -14.93
CA TYR A 77 -12.64 18.28 -13.77
C TYR A 77 -11.74 17.85 -12.60
N VAL A 78 -10.41 17.97 -12.72
CA VAL A 78 -9.45 17.43 -11.72
C VAL A 78 -8.46 18.50 -11.28
N THR A 79 -8.95 19.50 -10.54
CA THR A 79 -8.12 20.45 -9.78
C THR A 79 -8.57 20.55 -8.31
N SER A 80 -7.99 19.68 -7.48
CA SER A 80 -7.82 19.87 -6.03
C SER A 80 -6.84 18.82 -5.50
N SER A 81 -6.05 19.06 -4.46
CA SER A 81 -5.54 20.33 -3.90
C SER A 81 -4.17 20.04 -3.30
N ASP A 82 -3.26 21.02 -3.30
CA ASP A 82 -1.96 20.85 -2.65
C ASP A 82 -2.11 20.74 -1.13
N GLY A 83 -1.56 19.68 -0.56
CA GLY A 83 -1.58 19.42 0.88
C GLY A 83 -1.20 17.98 1.20
N CYS A 84 0.05 17.75 1.64
CA CYS A 84 0.46 16.45 2.17
C CYS A 84 0.10 16.35 3.66
N PRO A 85 -0.78 15.43 4.09
CA PRO A 85 -0.87 15.05 5.50
C PRO A 85 0.41 14.31 5.89
N GLN A 86 0.95 14.60 7.08
CA GLN A 86 2.01 13.80 7.69
C GLN A 86 1.40 12.47 8.14
N TYR A 87 1.68 11.40 7.40
CA TYR A 87 0.99 10.11 7.52
C TYR A 87 1.66 9.12 8.48
N TYR A 88 1.44 9.31 9.78
CA TYR A 88 1.62 8.26 10.80
C TYR A 88 0.57 8.42 11.90
N ASP A 89 -0.44 7.54 11.94
CA ASP A 89 -1.19 7.31 13.19
C ASP A 89 -0.31 6.49 14.14
N ASN A 90 0.54 7.23 14.86
CA ASN A 90 1.31 6.76 16.00
C ASN A 90 0.71 7.30 17.32
N THR A 91 -0.57 7.73 17.30
CA THR A 91 -1.21 8.45 18.43
C THR A 91 -1.40 7.60 19.68
N ASN A 92 -1.16 6.29 19.59
CA ASN A 92 -1.12 5.40 20.74
C ASN A 92 0.18 4.57 20.76
N PRO A 93 1.27 5.07 21.39
CA PRO A 93 2.54 4.35 21.50
C PRO A 93 2.43 3.01 22.27
N ASN A 94 1.33 2.77 23.00
CA ASN A 94 1.09 1.48 23.66
C ASN A 94 0.52 0.40 22.71
N LYS A 95 0.12 0.75 21.48
CA LYS A 95 -0.50 -0.18 20.54
C LYS A 95 0.54 -0.95 19.72
N SER A 96 1.09 -2.00 20.33
CA SER A 96 2.01 -2.95 19.69
C SER A 96 1.58 -3.33 18.26
N MET A 97 2.46 -3.09 17.29
CA MET A 97 2.22 -3.33 15.87
C MET A 97 1.78 -4.77 15.59
N ASN A 98 0.83 -4.94 14.66
CA ASN A 98 0.42 -6.28 14.21
C ASN A 98 1.65 -7.09 13.75
N PRO A 99 1.86 -8.31 14.29
CA PRO A 99 3.01 -9.14 13.91
C PRO A 99 3.17 -9.38 12.41
N ALA A 100 2.08 -9.46 11.63
CA ALA A 100 2.21 -9.62 10.18
C ALA A 100 2.83 -8.37 9.52
N ALA A 101 2.31 -7.18 9.85
CA ALA A 101 2.85 -5.90 9.37
C ALA A 101 4.31 -5.71 9.80
N LYS A 102 4.63 -6.01 11.07
CA LYS A 102 6.02 -5.99 11.58
C LYS A 102 6.94 -6.88 10.77
N GLY A 103 6.46 -8.06 10.36
CA GLY A 103 7.20 -8.97 9.49
C GLY A 103 7.44 -8.43 8.08
N ALA A 104 6.45 -7.71 7.52
CA ALA A 104 6.58 -7.06 6.22
C ALA A 104 7.53 -5.85 6.26
N ARG A 105 7.46 -5.02 7.30
CA ARG A 105 8.43 -3.94 7.55
C ARG A 105 9.85 -4.48 7.73
N MET A 106 10.03 -5.51 8.57
CA MET A 106 11.34 -6.13 8.81
C MET A 106 11.94 -6.69 7.51
N LEU A 107 11.13 -7.38 6.70
CA LEU A 107 11.57 -7.89 5.41
C LEU A 107 11.93 -6.77 4.43
N LEU A 108 11.12 -5.71 4.35
CA LEU A 108 11.39 -4.56 3.48
C LEU A 108 12.69 -3.86 3.88
N ALA A 109 12.86 -3.51 5.16
CA ALA A 109 14.09 -2.93 5.68
C ALA A 109 15.30 -3.83 5.38
N THR A 110 15.17 -5.14 5.61
CA THR A 110 16.27 -6.10 5.35
C THR A 110 16.66 -6.11 3.87
N MET A 111 15.70 -6.08 2.94
CA MET A 111 15.95 -6.07 1.50
C MET A 111 16.65 -4.80 0.99
N PHE A 112 16.59 -3.69 1.72
CA PHE A 112 17.36 -2.47 1.43
C PHE A 112 18.57 -2.27 2.36
N GLN A 113 18.72 -3.11 3.39
CA GLN A 113 19.70 -2.97 4.47
C GLN A 113 19.65 -1.59 5.16
N SER A 114 18.45 -1.02 5.30
CA SER A 114 18.23 0.29 5.96
C SER A 114 16.78 0.47 6.42
N CYS A 115 16.59 1.20 7.53
CA CYS A 115 15.28 1.64 8.00
C CYS A 115 14.57 2.58 7.01
N ALA A 116 15.31 3.34 6.19
CA ALA A 116 14.73 4.27 5.23
C ALA A 116 13.73 3.61 4.26
N ALA A 117 13.83 2.30 4.03
CA ALA A 117 12.86 1.57 3.21
C ALA A 117 11.48 1.43 3.86
N ILE A 118 11.39 1.45 5.19
CA ILE A 118 10.11 1.49 5.91
C ILE A 118 9.63 2.92 6.16
N ASP A 119 10.48 3.94 6.10
CA ASP A 119 10.06 5.33 6.31
C ASP A 119 9.46 5.99 5.05
N ASN A 120 9.80 5.48 3.87
CA ASN A 120 9.43 6.08 2.58
C ASN A 120 8.24 5.36 1.94
N VAL A 121 7.21 6.13 1.58
CA VAL A 121 5.95 5.64 0.98
C VAL A 121 5.80 6.17 -0.45
N ILE A 122 5.48 5.29 -1.39
CA ILE A 122 5.11 5.68 -2.77
C ILE A 122 3.70 6.30 -2.75
N GLY A 123 3.57 7.50 -3.30
CA GLY A 123 2.30 8.21 -3.49
C GLY A 123 2.03 8.59 -4.95
N PRO A 124 0.94 9.32 -5.23
CA PRO A 124 0.59 9.80 -6.57
C PRO A 124 1.74 10.55 -7.26
N SER A 125 2.37 11.49 -6.55
CA SER A 125 3.47 12.34 -7.01
C SER A 125 4.83 11.63 -7.17
N THR A 126 4.98 10.40 -6.67
CA THR A 126 6.24 9.64 -6.84
C THR A 126 6.51 9.39 -8.33
N PRO A 127 7.69 9.72 -8.87
CA PRO A 127 7.99 9.56 -10.29
C PRO A 127 8.07 8.08 -10.70
N ASN A 128 7.90 7.82 -12.00
CA ASN A 128 8.20 6.53 -12.58
C ASN A 128 9.70 6.21 -12.50
N LEU A 129 10.01 4.96 -12.17
CA LEU A 129 11.36 4.45 -12.05
C LEU A 129 12.05 4.36 -13.42
N LYS A 130 13.31 4.76 -13.48
CA LYS A 130 14.14 4.77 -14.70
C LYS A 130 15.20 3.68 -14.62
N GLY A 131 15.89 3.37 -15.72
CA GLY A 131 17.01 2.42 -15.72
C GLY A 131 16.63 0.94 -15.57
N VAL A 132 15.34 0.61 -15.58
CA VAL A 132 14.79 -0.75 -15.55
C VAL A 132 13.79 -0.97 -16.69
N ASP A 133 13.85 -2.15 -17.30
CA ASP A 133 12.88 -2.61 -18.30
C ASP A 133 12.33 -4.01 -17.95
N SER A 134 11.31 -4.47 -18.70
CA SER A 134 10.79 -5.83 -18.56
C SER A 134 10.37 -6.47 -19.89
N ALA A 135 10.91 -7.66 -20.16
CA ALA A 135 10.69 -8.44 -21.37
C ALA A 135 10.31 -9.89 -21.04
N ARG A 136 9.72 -10.62 -22.01
CA ARG A 136 9.48 -12.08 -21.85
C ARG A 136 10.78 -12.89 -21.85
N SER A 137 11.85 -12.35 -22.44
CA SER A 137 13.16 -12.97 -22.53
C SER A 137 14.27 -11.93 -22.68
N TYR A 138 15.48 -12.25 -22.23
CA TYR A 138 16.71 -11.53 -22.56
C TYR A 138 17.75 -12.55 -23.04
N GLY A 139 18.15 -12.47 -24.30
CA GLY A 139 18.96 -13.50 -24.95
C GLY A 139 18.32 -14.88 -24.81
N LYS A 140 19.11 -15.87 -24.37
CA LYS A 140 18.65 -17.25 -24.15
C LYS A 140 17.80 -17.45 -22.88
N GLN A 141 17.73 -16.47 -21.97
CA GLN A 141 16.90 -16.59 -20.76
C GLN A 141 15.45 -16.21 -21.05
N LYS A 142 14.52 -17.14 -20.79
CA LYS A 142 13.06 -16.89 -20.79
C LYS A 142 12.57 -16.63 -19.36
N GLY A 143 11.53 -15.81 -19.22
CA GLY A 143 10.77 -15.71 -17.98
C GLY A 143 10.02 -17.00 -17.65
N VAL A 144 9.65 -17.18 -16.39
CA VAL A 144 8.70 -18.24 -16.00
C VAL A 144 7.35 -18.04 -16.70
N SER A 145 6.57 -19.10 -16.87
CA SER A 145 5.31 -19.06 -17.64
C SER A 145 4.37 -17.92 -17.18
N GLY A 146 3.88 -17.11 -18.13
CA GLY A 146 3.07 -15.92 -17.87
C GLY A 146 3.84 -14.69 -17.34
N GLY A 147 5.14 -14.81 -17.04
CA GLY A 147 5.96 -13.78 -16.42
C GLY A 147 6.91 -13.05 -17.37
N LYS A 148 7.15 -11.77 -17.09
CA LYS A 148 8.29 -11.02 -17.64
C LYS A 148 9.51 -11.13 -16.71
N LEU A 149 10.70 -11.20 -17.28
CA LEU A 149 11.96 -10.91 -16.60
C LEU A 149 12.08 -9.40 -16.37
N ARG A 150 12.76 -8.98 -15.30
CA ARG A 150 13.14 -7.58 -15.03
C ARG A 150 14.64 -7.43 -15.17
N ARG A 151 15.10 -6.38 -15.85
CA ARG A 151 16.52 -6.07 -16.02
C ARG A 151 16.76 -4.60 -15.68
N ILE A 152 17.72 -4.35 -14.79
CA ILE A 152 18.28 -3.01 -14.62
C ILE A 152 19.33 -2.84 -15.73
N TYR A 153 19.05 -1.96 -16.69
CA TYR A 153 19.96 -1.63 -17.79
C TYR A 153 20.83 -0.40 -17.46
N SER A 154 20.48 0.38 -16.42
CA SER A 154 21.29 1.49 -15.93
C SER A 154 21.10 1.68 -14.42
N SER A 155 22.06 1.18 -13.63
CA SER A 155 22.02 1.27 -12.16
C SER A 155 22.01 2.73 -11.67
N LYS A 156 22.76 3.63 -12.31
CA LYS A 156 22.76 5.07 -11.96
C LYS A 156 21.37 5.69 -12.11
N SER A 157 20.70 5.46 -13.24
CA SER A 157 19.33 5.95 -13.47
C SER A 157 18.31 5.30 -12.54
N TYR A 158 18.49 4.01 -12.21
CA TYR A 158 17.65 3.28 -11.26
C TYR A 158 17.76 3.86 -9.86
N ILE A 159 18.97 3.93 -9.30
CA ILE A 159 19.25 4.47 -7.96
C ILE A 159 18.72 5.92 -7.86
N ASN A 160 19.06 6.78 -8.82
CA ASN A 160 18.71 8.20 -8.77
C ASN A 160 17.21 8.48 -8.88
N SER A 161 16.42 7.57 -9.47
CA SER A 161 14.95 7.71 -9.58
C SER A 161 14.18 6.93 -8.51
N HIS A 162 14.85 6.07 -7.74
CA HIS A 162 14.20 5.27 -6.70
C HIS A 162 14.15 6.02 -5.35
N ILE A 163 12.95 6.20 -4.78
CA ILE A 163 12.74 7.03 -3.58
C ILE A 163 13.58 6.64 -2.35
N VAL A 164 13.86 5.34 -2.15
CA VAL A 164 14.77 4.85 -1.10
C VAL A 164 16.24 4.96 -1.51
N LEU A 165 16.65 4.30 -2.59
CA LEU A 165 18.08 4.20 -2.99
C LEU A 165 18.72 5.56 -3.28
N SER A 166 17.97 6.53 -3.82
CA SER A 166 18.45 7.91 -4.06
C SER A 166 18.78 8.67 -2.76
N LYS A 167 18.18 8.29 -1.63
CA LYS A 167 18.53 8.79 -0.30
C LYS A 167 19.74 8.04 0.26
N LEU A 168 19.75 6.70 0.16
CA LEU A 168 20.88 5.87 0.61
C LEU A 168 22.19 6.19 -0.12
N ALA A 169 22.13 6.53 -1.41
CA ALA A 169 23.30 6.96 -2.18
C ALA A 169 23.85 8.35 -1.81
N LYS A 170 23.17 9.07 -0.92
CA LYS A 170 23.58 10.37 -0.37
C LYS A 170 23.92 10.31 1.12
N ASP A 171 23.68 9.18 1.78
CA ASP A 171 23.98 8.97 3.20
C ASP A 171 25.43 8.47 3.34
N PRO A 172 26.35 9.26 3.92
CA PRO A 172 27.75 8.85 4.10
C PRO A 172 27.91 7.67 5.07
N ASN A 173 26.87 7.33 5.85
CA ASN A 173 26.87 6.19 6.76
C ASN A 173 26.33 4.90 6.12
N TYR A 174 25.93 4.95 4.84
CA TYR A 174 25.38 3.80 4.13
C TYR A 174 26.42 3.10 3.22
N PRO A 175 26.52 1.76 3.25
CA PRO A 175 25.90 0.84 4.21
C PRO A 175 26.60 0.90 5.58
N ALA A 176 25.84 0.66 6.65
CA ALA A 176 26.42 0.52 7.99
C ALA A 176 27.48 -0.58 8.03
N LYS A 177 28.47 -0.47 8.94
CA LYS A 177 29.59 -1.41 9.04
C LYS A 177 29.10 -2.86 9.20
N GLY A 178 29.52 -3.74 8.28
CA GLY A 178 29.11 -5.16 8.25
C GLY A 178 27.84 -5.45 7.45
N CYS A 179 27.16 -4.42 6.93
CA CYS A 179 25.96 -4.54 6.13
C CYS A 179 26.26 -4.49 4.63
N LYS A 180 25.31 -4.94 3.80
CA LYS A 180 25.47 -4.96 2.34
C LYS A 180 24.96 -3.67 1.72
N SER A 181 25.75 -3.08 0.83
CA SER A 181 25.24 -2.04 -0.08
C SER A 181 24.22 -2.65 -1.02
N MET A 182 23.01 -2.09 -1.02
CA MET A 182 21.96 -2.40 -1.99
C MET A 182 21.97 -1.45 -3.19
N LEU A 183 22.99 -0.60 -3.33
CA LEU A 183 23.22 0.18 -4.55
C LEU A 183 23.78 -0.71 -5.68
N ASP A 184 24.58 -1.72 -5.33
CA ASP A 184 25.23 -2.63 -6.29
C ASP A 184 24.30 -3.74 -6.82
N LYS A 185 23.31 -4.13 -5.99
CA LYS A 185 22.35 -5.23 -6.23
C LYS A 185 20.94 -4.89 -5.73
N PRO A 186 20.36 -3.75 -6.15
CA PRO A 186 19.11 -3.24 -5.61
C PRO A 186 17.96 -4.25 -5.72
N PRO A 187 16.99 -4.20 -4.80
CA PRO A 187 15.83 -5.08 -4.83
C PRO A 187 14.88 -4.69 -5.96
N VAL A 188 14.42 -5.69 -6.72
CA VAL A 188 13.44 -5.55 -7.80
C VAL A 188 12.31 -6.57 -7.65
N TYR A 189 11.17 -6.27 -8.27
CA TYR A 189 10.12 -7.29 -8.43
C TYR A 189 10.59 -8.35 -9.43
N GLY A 190 10.62 -9.61 -8.99
CA GLY A 190 10.83 -10.75 -9.87
C GLY A 190 9.64 -11.71 -9.78
N TYR A 191 8.80 -11.75 -10.82
CA TYR A 191 7.70 -12.72 -10.85
C TYR A 191 8.23 -14.16 -10.86
N GLY A 192 7.73 -15.00 -9.94
CA GLY A 192 8.23 -16.36 -9.71
C GLY A 192 9.55 -16.44 -8.94
N SER A 193 10.13 -15.31 -8.52
CA SER A 193 11.31 -15.27 -7.64
C SER A 193 10.93 -15.69 -6.21
N ARG A 194 10.76 -17.00 -6.03
CA ARG A 194 10.39 -17.62 -4.78
C ARG A 194 11.63 -17.92 -3.95
N THR A 195 11.68 -17.35 -2.75
CA THR A 195 12.68 -17.69 -1.76
C THR A 195 12.26 -18.93 -0.99
N GLY A 196 13.23 -19.79 -0.68
CA GLY A 196 13.09 -20.94 0.21
C GLY A 196 13.88 -20.74 1.49
N VAL A 197 13.51 -21.46 2.54
CA VAL A 197 14.27 -21.54 3.79
C VAL A 197 15.39 -22.57 3.64
N SER A 198 16.61 -22.22 4.04
CA SER A 198 17.76 -23.11 4.08
C SER A 198 17.62 -24.20 5.15
N LYS A 199 18.46 -25.24 5.08
CA LYS A 199 18.60 -26.23 6.18
C LYS A 199 18.90 -25.57 7.54
N SER A 200 19.55 -24.40 7.55
CA SER A 200 19.85 -23.60 8.74
C SER A 200 18.71 -22.67 9.20
N GLY A 201 17.52 -22.73 8.60
CA GLY A 201 16.36 -21.92 9.00
C GLY A 201 16.37 -20.47 8.49
N GLY A 202 17.23 -20.13 7.53
CA GLY A 202 17.39 -18.78 6.99
C GLY A 202 16.86 -18.59 5.57
N VAL A 203 16.33 -17.42 5.24
CA VAL A 203 15.97 -17.03 3.87
C VAL A 203 17.08 -16.17 3.26
N LYS A 204 17.58 -16.58 2.09
CA LYS A 204 18.54 -15.80 1.29
C LYS A 204 17.77 -14.72 0.51
N LEU A 205 18.15 -13.46 0.70
CA LEU A 205 17.46 -12.30 0.12
C LEU A 205 18.28 -11.62 -0.97
N PHE A 206 19.61 -11.63 -0.88
CA PHE A 206 20.48 -10.85 -1.78
C PHE A 206 20.90 -11.63 -3.03
N LYS A 207 19.93 -12.30 -3.66
CA LYS A 207 20.14 -13.12 -4.87
C LYS A 207 19.15 -12.77 -5.97
N GLY A 208 19.62 -12.85 -7.21
CA GLY A 208 18.75 -12.84 -8.38
C GLY A 208 17.79 -14.02 -8.36
N GLY A 209 16.50 -13.74 -8.54
CA GLY A 209 15.45 -14.76 -8.66
C GLY A 209 15.07 -15.04 -10.11
N SER A 210 14.21 -16.03 -10.34
CA SER A 210 13.80 -16.47 -11.69
C SER A 210 13.09 -15.40 -12.51
N GLY A 211 12.49 -14.39 -11.86
CA GLY A 211 11.89 -13.22 -12.52
C GLY A 211 12.85 -12.07 -12.80
N VAL A 212 14.15 -12.23 -12.55
CA VAL A 212 15.21 -11.24 -12.80
C VAL A 212 16.11 -11.73 -13.93
N ALA A 213 16.51 -10.83 -14.82
CA ALA A 213 17.46 -11.14 -15.88
C ALA A 213 18.86 -11.42 -15.31
N LYS A 214 19.53 -12.44 -15.85
CA LYS A 214 20.93 -12.75 -15.54
C LYS A 214 21.82 -11.66 -16.13
N THR A 215 22.54 -10.98 -15.25
CA THR A 215 23.61 -10.02 -15.55
C THR A 215 24.84 -10.38 -14.72
N SER A 216 25.96 -9.69 -14.90
CA SER A 216 27.17 -9.86 -14.06
C SER A 216 26.92 -9.52 -12.59
N SER A 217 26.10 -8.50 -12.31
CA SER A 217 25.57 -8.18 -10.98
C SER A 217 24.03 -8.20 -11.00
N PRO A 218 23.40 -9.36 -10.76
CA PRO A 218 21.94 -9.46 -10.81
C PRO A 218 21.32 -8.78 -9.58
N ALA A 219 20.29 -7.97 -9.84
CA ALA A 219 19.44 -7.36 -8.83
C ALA A 219 18.79 -8.43 -7.93
N SER A 220 18.54 -8.10 -6.66
CA SER A 220 17.88 -9.04 -5.73
C SER A 220 16.38 -9.15 -6.04
N GLY A 221 15.85 -10.37 -6.11
CA GLY A 221 14.50 -10.61 -6.65
C GLY A 221 13.58 -11.36 -5.71
N ILE A 222 12.37 -10.84 -5.47
CA ILE A 222 11.31 -11.54 -4.73
C ILE A 222 9.94 -11.35 -5.41
N ASP A 223 9.11 -12.41 -5.43
CA ASP A 223 7.70 -12.32 -5.88
C ASP A 223 6.76 -11.85 -4.75
N CYS A 224 5.56 -11.38 -5.11
CA CYS A 224 4.59 -10.84 -4.16
C CYS A 224 4.20 -11.83 -3.04
N SER A 225 3.99 -13.10 -3.40
CA SER A 225 3.55 -14.15 -2.49
C SER A 225 4.70 -14.74 -1.66
N ALA A 226 5.91 -14.75 -2.21
CA ALA A 226 7.14 -15.07 -1.49
C ALA A 226 7.49 -13.98 -0.47
N PHE A 227 7.27 -12.70 -0.79
CA PHE A 227 7.40 -11.59 0.15
C PHE A 227 6.46 -11.78 1.35
N ILE A 228 5.16 -11.99 1.11
CA ILE A 228 4.18 -12.23 2.19
C ILE A 228 4.51 -13.50 2.99
N SER A 229 4.88 -14.61 2.34
CA SER A 229 5.25 -15.86 3.02
C SER A 229 6.48 -15.68 3.92
N THR A 230 7.45 -14.88 3.48
CA THR A 230 8.68 -14.58 4.23
C THR A 230 8.41 -13.60 5.38
N ALA A 231 7.55 -12.60 5.16
CA ALA A 231 7.10 -11.66 6.20
C ALA A 231 6.37 -12.38 7.35
N LEU A 232 5.44 -13.29 7.04
CA LEU A 232 4.79 -14.11 8.07
C LEU A 232 5.79 -15.00 8.81
N GLY A 233 6.68 -15.68 8.06
CA GLY A 233 7.66 -16.59 8.64
C GLY A 233 8.72 -15.90 9.52
N SER A 234 9.12 -14.67 9.19
CA SER A 234 10.10 -13.90 9.99
C SER A 234 9.58 -13.53 11.38
N GLN A 235 8.26 -13.54 11.57
CA GLN A 235 7.60 -13.34 12.88
C GLN A 235 7.06 -14.64 13.48
N GLY A 236 7.36 -15.79 12.88
CA GLY A 236 6.93 -17.11 13.33
C GLY A 236 5.43 -17.35 13.15
N LEU A 237 4.77 -16.63 12.24
CA LEU A 237 3.34 -16.78 11.95
C LEU A 237 3.12 -17.95 11.00
N LYS A 238 2.35 -18.93 11.45
CA LYS A 238 2.12 -20.19 10.73
C LYS A 238 0.93 -20.02 9.80
N VAL A 239 0.96 -20.57 8.58
CA VAL A 239 -0.20 -20.48 7.68
C VAL A 239 -1.30 -21.51 8.00
N THR A 240 -0.93 -22.64 8.62
CA THR A 240 -1.84 -23.62 9.22
C THR A 240 -1.30 -24.05 10.57
N THR A 241 -2.16 -24.60 11.44
CA THR A 241 -1.75 -25.04 12.78
C THR A 241 -0.74 -26.18 12.75
N ALA A 242 -0.71 -26.98 11.69
CA ALA A 242 0.20 -28.10 11.48
C ALA A 242 1.52 -27.73 10.75
N ALA A 243 1.58 -26.58 10.07
CA ALA A 243 2.78 -26.18 9.33
C ALA A 243 4.02 -25.95 10.22
N GLY A 244 5.20 -25.87 9.60
CA GLY A 244 6.38 -25.29 10.23
C GLY A 244 6.31 -23.76 10.35
N PRO A 245 7.40 -23.09 10.76
CA PRO A 245 7.48 -21.62 10.81
C PRO A 245 7.48 -20.94 9.44
N PHE A 246 7.55 -21.71 8.36
CA PHE A 246 7.53 -21.20 6.99
C PHE A 246 6.72 -22.11 6.07
N THR A 247 6.05 -21.52 5.10
CA THR A 247 5.48 -22.24 3.96
C THR A 247 5.45 -21.28 2.78
N SER A 248 6.10 -21.66 1.68
CA SER A 248 6.18 -20.83 0.46
C SER A 248 4.83 -20.88 -0.28
N ASN A 249 3.93 -19.95 0.01
CA ASN A 249 2.58 -19.93 -0.56
C ASN A 249 2.48 -19.09 -1.83
N THR A 250 1.67 -19.54 -2.79
CA THR A 250 1.26 -18.73 -3.95
C THR A 250 0.00 -17.92 -3.61
N THR A 251 -0.36 -16.91 -4.40
CA THR A 251 -1.63 -16.16 -4.24
C THR A 251 -2.87 -17.07 -4.31
N ARG A 252 -2.82 -18.16 -5.09
CA ARG A 252 -3.86 -19.20 -5.11
C ARG A 252 -3.88 -20.01 -3.80
N SER A 253 -2.71 -20.40 -3.29
CA SER A 253 -2.60 -21.10 -1.99
C SER A 253 -3.15 -20.25 -0.84
N PHE A 254 -2.74 -18.98 -0.75
CA PHE A 254 -3.26 -18.02 0.23
C PHE A 254 -4.80 -17.94 0.22
N HIS A 255 -5.42 -17.89 -0.96
CA HIS A 255 -6.87 -17.91 -1.09
C HIS A 255 -7.49 -19.23 -0.62
N ALA A 256 -6.95 -20.37 -1.05
CA ALA A 256 -7.46 -21.70 -0.70
C ALA A 256 -7.38 -21.98 0.81
N LEU A 257 -6.27 -21.57 1.44
CA LEU A 257 -6.07 -21.68 2.90
C LEU A 257 -7.19 -21.01 3.70
N THR A 258 -7.79 -19.92 3.20
CA THR A 258 -8.90 -19.25 3.93
C THR A 258 -10.12 -20.15 4.20
N LYS A 259 -10.26 -21.25 3.45
CA LYS A 259 -11.38 -22.20 3.55
C LYS A 259 -11.07 -23.42 4.43
N GLN A 260 -9.81 -23.65 4.82
CA GLN A 260 -9.43 -24.86 5.56
C GLN A 260 -9.70 -24.73 7.07
N LYS A 261 -10.12 -25.84 7.69
CA LYS A 261 -10.44 -25.92 9.14
C LYS A 261 -9.22 -25.54 10.00
N ASN A 262 -8.09 -26.20 9.76
CA ASN A 262 -6.79 -26.00 10.44
C ASN A 262 -5.99 -24.76 9.96
N SER A 263 -6.58 -23.89 9.15
CA SER A 263 -5.89 -22.69 8.68
C SER A 263 -5.78 -21.62 9.76
N CYS A 264 -4.63 -20.96 9.78
CA CYS A 264 -4.35 -19.76 10.56
C CYS A 264 -4.62 -18.47 9.78
N LEU A 265 -5.03 -18.61 8.52
CA LEU A 265 -5.48 -17.53 7.65
C LEU A 265 -6.99 -17.65 7.48
N LYS A 266 -7.73 -16.63 7.89
CA LYS A 266 -9.18 -16.56 7.73
C LYS A 266 -9.54 -15.34 6.89
N LYS A 267 -10.70 -15.36 6.23
CA LYS A 267 -11.24 -14.12 5.64
C LYS A 267 -11.57 -13.16 6.79
N ALA A 268 -11.23 -11.89 6.65
CA ALA A 268 -11.58 -10.90 7.67
C ALA A 268 -13.12 -10.77 7.77
N SER A 269 -13.57 -10.27 8.92
CA SER A 269 -14.96 -9.89 9.13
C SER A 269 -14.99 -8.50 9.77
N PHE A 270 -16.05 -7.75 9.48
CA PHE A 270 -16.31 -6.42 10.00
C PHE A 270 -17.50 -6.47 10.95
N GLU A 271 -17.47 -5.67 12.01
CA GLU A 271 -18.42 -5.69 13.13
C GLU A 271 -18.34 -4.34 13.85
N GLY A 272 -19.46 -3.65 14.04
CA GLY A 272 -19.46 -2.26 14.50
C GLY A 272 -18.59 -1.37 13.61
N ASP A 273 -17.58 -0.71 14.21
CA ASP A 273 -16.61 0.13 13.53
C ASP A 273 -15.35 -0.62 13.04
N GLU A 274 -15.29 -1.95 13.19
CA GLU A 274 -14.16 -2.73 12.69
C GLU A 274 -14.10 -2.77 11.16
N THR A 275 -12.93 -2.42 10.62
CA THR A 275 -12.63 -2.42 9.18
C THR A 275 -11.31 -3.18 8.92
N ILE A 276 -10.61 -2.87 7.83
CA ILE A 276 -9.23 -3.35 7.59
C ILE A 276 -8.29 -2.90 8.71
N LYS A 277 -7.31 -3.74 9.01
CA LYS A 277 -6.31 -3.52 10.06
C LYS A 277 -4.91 -3.76 9.48
N ALA A 278 -3.90 -3.09 10.05
CA ALA A 278 -2.50 -3.42 9.79
C ALA A 278 -2.26 -4.94 9.92
N GLY A 279 -1.56 -5.54 8.96
CA GLY A 279 -1.31 -6.98 8.88
C GLY A 279 -2.37 -7.80 8.13
N ASP A 280 -3.51 -7.20 7.76
CA ASP A 280 -4.44 -7.81 6.79
C ASP A 280 -3.80 -7.90 5.41
N MET A 281 -4.21 -8.87 4.60
CA MET A 281 -3.68 -9.08 3.25
C MET A 281 -4.79 -9.02 2.21
N LEU A 282 -4.64 -8.15 1.20
CA LEU A 282 -5.53 -8.13 0.04
C LEU A 282 -4.94 -9.06 -1.01
N ASN A 283 -5.67 -10.11 -1.38
CA ASN A 283 -5.19 -11.15 -2.27
C ASN A 283 -6.18 -11.39 -3.43
N VAL A 284 -5.68 -11.33 -4.66
CA VAL A 284 -6.40 -11.78 -5.86
C VAL A 284 -5.74 -13.07 -6.34
N ALA A 285 -6.43 -14.20 -6.14
CA ALA A 285 -5.92 -15.54 -6.41
C ALA A 285 -5.42 -15.67 -7.86
N GLY A 286 -4.13 -16.02 -8.03
CA GLY A 286 -3.49 -16.14 -9.34
C GLY A 286 -3.13 -14.81 -10.00
N SER A 287 -3.12 -13.69 -9.27
CA SER A 287 -2.65 -12.39 -9.74
C SER A 287 -1.64 -11.78 -8.74
N HIS A 288 -2.11 -11.12 -7.68
CA HIS A 288 -1.26 -10.34 -6.78
C HIS A 288 -1.73 -10.41 -5.33
N ILE A 289 -0.83 -10.16 -4.39
CA ILE A 289 -1.10 -10.05 -2.95
C ILE A 289 -0.30 -8.90 -2.35
N VAL A 290 -0.93 -8.13 -1.46
CA VAL A 290 -0.32 -7.05 -0.67
C VAL A 290 -0.70 -7.21 0.79
N MET A 291 0.06 -6.58 1.70
CA MET A 291 -0.28 -6.51 3.13
C MET A 291 -0.53 -5.06 3.53
N ILE A 292 -1.64 -4.79 4.21
CA ILE A 292 -1.91 -3.49 4.84
C ILE A 292 -0.83 -3.23 5.90
N ASP A 293 -0.19 -2.08 5.83
CA ASP A 293 0.92 -1.68 6.70
C ASP A 293 0.44 -0.81 7.85
N GLY A 294 -0.23 0.29 7.51
CA GLY A 294 -0.88 1.21 8.43
C GLY A 294 -2.23 1.65 7.86
N VAL A 295 -3.14 2.03 8.74
CA VAL A 295 -4.50 2.48 8.43
C VAL A 295 -4.73 3.82 9.10
N GLY A 296 -5.45 4.73 8.44
CA GLY A 296 -5.96 5.94 9.07
C GLY A 296 -7.22 5.68 9.90
N ALA A 297 -7.90 6.76 10.29
CA ALA A 297 -9.08 6.69 11.17
C ALA A 297 -10.31 6.08 10.49
N ASP A 298 -10.53 6.36 9.19
CA ASP A 298 -11.57 5.74 8.37
C ASP A 298 -10.96 5.19 7.07
N PRO A 299 -10.23 4.07 7.14
CA PRO A 299 -9.34 3.63 6.07
C PRO A 299 -10.07 3.18 4.79
N LEU A 300 -11.41 3.07 4.83
CA LEU A 300 -12.25 2.74 3.68
C LEU A 300 -13.35 3.78 3.41
N GLY A 301 -13.31 4.94 4.06
CA GLY A 301 -14.35 5.99 3.95
C GLY A 301 -15.76 5.54 4.42
N ILE A 302 -15.87 4.45 5.18
CA ILE A 302 -17.15 3.84 5.54
C ILE A 302 -17.93 4.75 6.50
N ASN A 303 -17.25 5.36 7.47
CA ASN A 303 -17.89 6.20 8.48
C ASN A 303 -18.29 7.55 7.88
N LYS A 304 -17.37 8.19 7.14
CA LYS A 304 -17.63 9.44 6.38
C LYS A 304 -18.89 9.33 5.53
N HIS A 305 -18.99 8.28 4.70
CA HIS A 305 -20.10 8.11 3.77
C HIS A 305 -21.37 7.55 4.43
N ALA A 306 -21.27 6.80 5.54
CA ALA A 306 -22.44 6.35 6.28
C ALA A 306 -23.15 7.53 6.98
N THR A 307 -22.39 8.41 7.64
CA THR A 307 -22.93 9.62 8.29
C THR A 307 -23.55 10.59 7.27
N ALA A 308 -22.93 10.73 6.10
CA ALA A 308 -23.44 11.59 5.03
C ALA A 308 -24.57 10.97 4.18
N GLY A 309 -24.91 9.68 4.37
CA GLY A 309 -25.89 8.97 3.52
C GLY A 309 -25.41 8.66 2.09
N THR A 310 -24.13 8.87 1.77
CA THR A 310 -23.56 8.83 0.40
C THR A 310 -22.75 7.54 0.12
N CYS A 311 -23.17 6.39 0.64
CA CYS A 311 -22.45 5.11 0.50
C CYS A 311 -22.12 4.69 -0.95
N ASN A 312 -22.93 5.09 -1.92
CA ASN A 312 -22.71 4.79 -3.33
C ASN A 312 -21.52 5.57 -3.95
N SER A 313 -21.17 6.72 -3.34
CA SER A 313 -20.09 7.61 -3.79
C SER A 313 -18.69 7.16 -3.34
N ILE A 314 -18.59 6.13 -2.48
CA ILE A 314 -17.30 5.60 -2.00
C ILE A 314 -16.43 5.19 -3.18
N ASN A 315 -15.25 5.79 -3.25
CA ASN A 315 -14.22 5.53 -4.25
C ASN A 315 -12.86 5.26 -3.59
N VAL A 316 -11.83 4.97 -4.40
CA VAL A 316 -10.50 4.59 -3.88
C VAL A 316 -9.66 5.81 -3.47
N ALA A 317 -10.08 7.03 -3.80
CA ALA A 317 -9.51 8.26 -3.24
C ALA A 317 -10.00 8.55 -1.81
N ASP A 318 -11.17 8.03 -1.41
CA ASP A 318 -11.66 8.06 -0.01
C ASP A 318 -10.92 7.07 0.91
N PHE A 319 -10.07 6.20 0.35
CA PHE A 319 -9.35 5.21 1.15
C PHE A 319 -8.11 5.82 1.79
N ASP A 320 -7.91 5.49 3.06
CA ASP A 320 -6.82 6.01 3.88
C ASP A 320 -6.01 4.86 4.51
N PHE A 321 -5.10 4.29 3.73
CA PHE A 321 -4.18 3.28 4.20
C PHE A 321 -2.90 3.18 3.36
N THR A 322 -1.87 2.64 3.99
CA THR A 322 -0.64 2.20 3.32
C THR A 322 -0.57 0.68 3.26
N PHE A 323 0.10 0.15 2.25
CA PHE A 323 0.36 -1.28 2.11
C PHE A 323 1.79 -1.57 1.68
N ILE A 324 2.34 -2.72 2.09
CA ILE A 324 3.61 -3.26 1.61
C ILE A 324 3.35 -4.37 0.60
N HIS A 325 4.11 -4.37 -0.49
CA HIS A 325 4.13 -5.47 -1.45
C HIS A 325 5.48 -5.57 -2.16
N SER A 326 5.70 -6.66 -2.89
CA SER A 326 6.66 -6.70 -4.01
C SER A 326 5.89 -6.77 -5.32
N GLY A 327 6.06 -5.81 -6.23
CA GLY A 327 5.30 -5.80 -7.48
C GLY A 327 5.77 -4.79 -8.53
N ALA A 328 5.12 -4.83 -9.68
CA ALA A 328 5.38 -3.92 -10.80
C ALA A 328 4.54 -2.64 -10.69
N LEU A 329 4.90 -1.76 -9.75
CA LEU A 329 4.35 -0.40 -9.62
C LEU A 329 5.29 0.63 -10.27
N LYS A 330 4.75 1.69 -10.88
CA LYS A 330 5.48 2.88 -11.41
C LYS A 330 6.80 2.52 -12.13
N ASN A 331 6.71 1.62 -13.11
CA ASN A 331 7.84 0.99 -13.83
C ASN A 331 8.79 0.10 -12.99
N SER A 332 8.23 -0.75 -12.11
CA SER A 332 8.92 -1.85 -11.41
C SER A 332 9.77 -1.48 -10.17
N TYR A 333 9.22 -0.67 -9.25
CA TYR A 333 9.80 -0.40 -7.93
C TYR A 333 10.11 -1.62 -7.07
N GLY A 334 9.45 -2.77 -7.25
CA GLY A 334 9.78 -3.95 -6.46
C GLY A 334 9.13 -3.94 -5.07
N PRO A 335 9.85 -4.41 -4.03
CA PRO A 335 9.45 -4.28 -2.64
C PRO A 335 9.30 -2.80 -2.23
N SER A 336 8.10 -2.38 -1.81
CA SER A 336 7.84 -0.98 -1.43
C SER A 336 6.63 -0.83 -0.51
N ARG A 337 6.61 0.24 0.31
CA ARG A 337 5.40 0.80 0.93
C ARG A 337 4.71 1.71 -0.08
N VAL A 338 3.39 1.66 -0.14
CA VAL A 338 2.57 2.42 -1.09
C VAL A 338 1.34 2.97 -0.38
N HIS A 339 1.02 4.25 -0.58
CA HIS A 339 -0.24 4.83 -0.16
C HIS A 339 -1.32 4.54 -1.20
N ILE A 340 -2.52 4.16 -0.74
CA ILE A 340 -3.62 3.73 -1.59
C ILE A 340 -4.05 4.77 -2.64
N SER A 341 -3.94 6.07 -2.35
CA SER A 341 -4.24 7.14 -3.31
C SER A 341 -3.43 7.07 -4.62
N THR A 342 -2.30 6.34 -4.66
CA THR A 342 -1.58 5.99 -5.90
C THR A 342 -2.48 5.28 -6.93
N TYR A 343 -3.60 4.71 -6.50
CA TYR A 343 -4.57 3.96 -7.30
C TYR A 343 -5.92 4.68 -7.48
N ALA A 344 -6.06 5.94 -7.03
CA ALA A 344 -7.32 6.71 -7.12
C ALA A 344 -7.88 6.74 -8.56
N ASN A 345 -7.04 7.07 -9.54
CA ASN A 345 -7.42 7.21 -10.95
C ASN A 345 -7.29 5.90 -11.75
N GLY A 346 -7.10 4.76 -11.09
CA GLY A 346 -6.86 3.47 -11.75
C GLY A 346 -6.85 2.28 -10.79
N PRO A 347 -7.95 2.01 -10.06
CA PRO A 347 -7.94 1.11 -8.89
C PRO A 347 -7.68 -0.37 -9.20
N GLY A 348 -7.82 -0.79 -10.46
CA GLY A 348 -7.65 -2.17 -10.88
C GLY A 348 -8.59 -3.15 -10.15
N THR A 349 -8.45 -4.46 -10.42
CA THR A 349 -9.36 -5.47 -9.86
C THR A 349 -9.29 -5.58 -8.33
N MET A 350 -8.12 -5.37 -7.72
CA MET A 350 -7.92 -5.55 -6.28
C MET A 350 -8.65 -4.47 -5.48
N PHE A 351 -8.40 -3.19 -5.75
CA PHE A 351 -8.99 -2.11 -4.96
C PHE A 351 -10.46 -1.86 -5.34
N ASN A 352 -10.89 -2.16 -6.58
CA ASN A 352 -12.33 -2.23 -6.90
C ASN A 352 -13.06 -3.33 -6.09
N SER A 353 -12.42 -4.48 -5.85
CA SER A 353 -13.02 -5.53 -5.00
C SER A 353 -13.14 -5.09 -3.54
N LEU A 354 -12.21 -4.24 -3.06
CA LEU A 354 -12.24 -3.63 -1.74
C LEU A 354 -13.29 -2.50 -1.65
N ARG A 355 -13.44 -1.68 -2.69
CA ARG A 355 -14.52 -0.67 -2.84
C ARG A 355 -15.90 -1.27 -2.69
N GLN A 356 -16.14 -2.42 -3.31
CA GLN A 356 -17.41 -3.15 -3.18
C GLN A 356 -17.68 -3.62 -1.74
N ILE A 357 -16.63 -4.01 -1.00
CA ILE A 357 -16.75 -4.36 0.41
C ILE A 357 -17.08 -3.11 1.24
N ALA A 358 -16.38 -1.99 1.01
CA ALA A 358 -16.62 -0.72 1.70
C ALA A 358 -18.06 -0.22 1.50
N LEU A 359 -18.53 -0.14 0.25
CA LEU A 359 -19.88 0.25 -0.13
C LEU A 359 -20.94 -0.61 0.57
N LYS A 360 -20.82 -1.95 0.51
CA LYS A 360 -21.81 -2.83 1.16
C LYS A 360 -21.74 -2.81 2.68
N THR A 361 -20.59 -2.51 3.27
CA THR A 361 -20.45 -2.29 4.72
C THR A 361 -21.12 -0.99 5.13
N CYS A 362 -20.88 0.11 4.41
CA CYS A 362 -21.55 1.40 4.59
C CYS A 362 -23.07 1.25 4.51
N LEU A 363 -23.60 0.63 3.45
CA LEU A 363 -25.03 0.37 3.31
C LEU A 363 -25.61 -0.54 4.42
N SER A 364 -24.79 -1.41 5.01
CA SER A 364 -25.22 -2.24 6.16
C SER A 364 -25.28 -1.42 7.45
N LYS A 365 -24.29 -0.54 7.66
CA LYS A 365 -24.22 0.39 8.81
C LYS A 365 -25.37 1.41 8.78
N VAL A 366 -25.66 2.02 7.63
CA VAL A 366 -26.83 2.92 7.43
C VAL A 366 -28.15 2.19 7.71
N LYS A 367 -28.24 0.88 7.41
CA LYS A 367 -29.42 0.04 7.71
C LYS A 367 -29.44 -0.50 9.16
N GLY A 368 -28.62 0.03 10.07
CA GLY A 368 -28.58 -0.38 11.48
C GLY A 368 -28.13 -1.83 11.72
N LYS A 369 -27.47 -2.49 10.74
CA LYS A 369 -27.03 -3.88 10.90
C LYS A 369 -25.72 -3.94 11.70
N THR A 370 -25.83 -4.37 12.96
CA THR A 370 -24.72 -4.43 13.93
C THR A 370 -23.95 -5.75 13.93
N GLY A 371 -24.50 -6.82 13.34
CA GLY A 371 -23.90 -8.15 13.38
C GLY A 371 -22.63 -8.30 12.52
N LYS A 372 -21.73 -9.19 12.96
CA LYS A 372 -20.46 -9.53 12.28
C LYS A 372 -20.68 -10.02 10.84
N VAL A 373 -20.19 -9.26 9.85
CA VAL A 373 -20.28 -9.63 8.43
C VAL A 373 -18.94 -10.14 7.91
N SER A 374 -18.93 -11.33 7.31
CA SER A 374 -17.74 -11.84 6.62
C SER A 374 -17.50 -11.08 5.32
N THR A 375 -16.28 -10.61 5.11
CA THR A 375 -15.86 -9.97 3.84
C THR A 375 -16.00 -10.88 2.62
N ALA A 376 -16.24 -12.18 2.84
CA ALA A 376 -16.56 -13.17 1.81
C ALA A 376 -17.87 -12.88 1.06
N SER A 377 -18.92 -12.45 1.75
CA SER A 377 -20.24 -12.16 1.15
C SER A 377 -20.34 -10.74 0.60
N LEU A 378 -19.39 -9.88 0.98
CA LEU A 378 -19.33 -8.47 0.60
C LEU A 378 -18.65 -8.23 -0.76
N THR A 379 -18.13 -9.26 -1.42
CA THR A 379 -17.53 -9.15 -2.76
C THR A 379 -18.14 -10.17 -3.73
N THR A 380 -18.32 -9.77 -5.00
CA THR A 380 -18.71 -10.67 -6.09
C THR A 380 -17.51 -11.39 -6.73
N ASN A 381 -16.30 -10.90 -6.48
CA ASN A 381 -15.08 -11.46 -7.04
C ASN A 381 -14.64 -12.71 -6.27
N SER A 382 -15.00 -13.89 -6.79
CA SER A 382 -14.67 -15.20 -6.19
C SER A 382 -13.16 -15.46 -6.01
N ARG A 383 -12.29 -14.73 -6.74
CA ARG A 383 -10.82 -14.79 -6.61
C ARG A 383 -10.27 -13.81 -5.59
N PHE A 384 -11.04 -12.81 -5.16
CA PHE A 384 -10.62 -11.86 -4.13
C PHE A 384 -10.77 -12.47 -2.73
N SER A 385 -9.88 -12.07 -1.84
CA SER A 385 -9.91 -12.39 -0.43
C SER A 385 -9.16 -11.33 0.35
N LEU A 386 -9.84 -10.69 1.30
CA LEU A 386 -9.23 -9.93 2.39
C LEU A 386 -8.95 -10.92 3.53
N ILE A 387 -7.67 -11.18 3.80
CA ILE A 387 -7.20 -12.27 4.66
C ILE A 387 -6.60 -11.69 5.95
N ARG A 388 -7.04 -12.18 7.11
CA ARG A 388 -6.48 -11.85 8.43
C ARG A 388 -5.78 -13.07 9.01
N HIS A 389 -4.54 -12.92 9.46
CA HIS A 389 -3.83 -13.97 10.22
C HIS A 389 -4.37 -14.04 11.65
N GLN A 390 -4.53 -15.25 12.18
CA GLN A 390 -4.99 -15.53 13.54
C GLN A 390 -3.82 -15.46 14.54
N SER A 391 -3.17 -14.29 14.63
CA SER A 391 -1.98 -14.05 15.46
C SER A 391 -2.27 -14.13 16.97
N ASP A 392 -3.54 -14.05 17.35
CA ASP A 392 -4.10 -14.28 18.67
C ASP A 392 -3.95 -15.75 19.12
N LYS A 393 -4.01 -16.71 18.19
CA LYS A 393 -4.06 -18.14 18.51
C LYS A 393 -2.65 -18.71 18.70
N PRO A 394 -2.29 -19.28 19.87
CA PRO A 394 -0.97 -19.87 20.09
C PRO A 394 -0.62 -20.98 19.08
N SER A 395 -1.60 -21.77 18.64
CA SER A 395 -1.44 -22.81 17.61
C SER A 395 -1.08 -22.27 16.22
N CYS A 396 -1.27 -20.97 15.99
CA CYS A 396 -0.91 -20.25 14.78
C CYS A 396 0.42 -19.48 14.91
N ARG A 397 1.13 -19.65 16.03
CA ARG A 397 2.46 -19.09 16.25
C ARG A 397 3.47 -20.21 16.43
N SER A 398 4.68 -19.98 15.95
CA SER A 398 5.85 -20.82 16.18
C SER A 398 6.80 -20.09 17.11
N LYS A 399 7.38 -20.82 18.08
CA LYS A 399 8.49 -20.31 18.91
C LYS A 399 9.74 -20.03 18.05
N LYS A 400 9.92 -20.76 16.94
CA LYS A 400 10.98 -20.54 15.95
C LYS A 400 10.50 -19.55 14.89
N ARG A 401 11.33 -18.57 14.54
CA ARG A 401 11.14 -17.65 13.42
C ARG A 401 12.08 -18.01 12.27
N VAL A 402 11.73 -17.61 11.05
CA VAL A 402 12.65 -17.65 9.90
C VAL A 402 13.65 -16.51 10.03
N LYS A 403 14.94 -16.80 9.99
CA LYS A 403 15.97 -15.76 10.00
C LYS A 403 16.10 -15.13 8.61
N LEU A 404 16.18 -13.82 8.51
CA LEU A 404 16.46 -13.14 7.24
C LEU A 404 17.97 -12.96 7.05
N GLU A 405 18.47 -13.18 5.83
CA GLU A 405 19.85 -12.83 5.50
C GLU A 405 20.03 -11.31 5.69
N GLY A 406 20.95 -10.89 6.56
CA GLY A 406 21.18 -9.46 6.85
C GLY A 406 20.19 -8.80 7.82
N GLU A 407 19.36 -9.57 8.54
CA GLU A 407 18.38 -9.05 9.52
C GLU A 407 19.02 -8.18 10.62
N SER A 408 20.23 -8.53 11.05
CA SER A 408 20.96 -7.83 12.11
C SER A 408 21.27 -6.37 11.81
N CYS A 409 21.30 -5.99 10.52
CA CYS A 409 21.55 -4.61 10.08
C CYS A 409 20.36 -3.67 10.26
N VAL A 410 19.16 -4.22 10.48
CA VAL A 410 17.90 -3.48 10.52
C VAL A 410 17.03 -3.86 11.72
N LYS A 411 17.58 -4.63 12.66
CA LYS A 411 16.88 -5.09 13.86
C LYS A 411 16.35 -3.92 14.69
N GLN A 412 17.16 -2.87 14.81
CA GLN A 412 16.85 -1.62 15.51
C GLN A 412 15.66 -0.85 14.91
N CYS A 413 15.38 -0.97 13.61
CA CYS A 413 14.34 -0.21 12.92
C CYS A 413 12.92 -0.45 13.47
N LEU A 414 12.70 -1.57 14.18
CA LEU A 414 11.42 -1.98 14.73
C LEU A 414 11.52 -2.32 16.23
N GLU A 415 12.59 -1.88 16.89
CA GLU A 415 12.75 -1.94 18.35
C GLU A 415 12.54 -0.56 18.99
N GLN A 416 12.81 0.53 18.26
CA GLN A 416 12.60 1.91 18.71
C GLN A 416 11.11 2.32 18.78
N GLU A 417 10.21 1.65 18.05
CA GLU A 417 8.74 1.88 18.11
C GLU A 417 8.10 1.50 19.47
N GLY A 418 8.88 1.06 20.46
CA GLY A 418 8.40 0.67 21.80
C GLY A 418 9.22 1.21 22.97
N GLN A 419 10.01 2.27 22.76
CA GLN A 419 10.87 2.88 23.79
C GLN A 419 10.70 4.41 23.89
N THR A 420 9.46 4.90 23.76
CA THR A 420 9.07 6.23 24.29
C THR A 420 8.35 6.01 25.62
N THR A 421 9.11 6.10 26.71
CA THR A 421 8.64 6.16 28.10
C THR A 421 8.28 7.60 28.47
#